data_AF-A0A7R7RQ57-F1
#
_entry.id   AF-A0A7R7RQ57-F1
#
_cell.length_a   1.000
_cell.length_b   1.000
_cell.length_c   1.000
_cell.angle_alpha   90.00
_cell.angle_beta   90.00
_cell.angle_gamma   90.00
#
_symmetry.space_group_name_H-M   'P 1'
#
loop_
_entity.id
_entity.type
_entity.pdbx_description
1 polymer ?
#
loop_
_entity_poly.entity_id
_entity_poly.type
_entity_poly.pdbx_seq_one_letter_code
_entity_poly.pdbx_strand_id
1 'polypeptide(L)'
;MTEFDPFADAPEDEAQSEPTQEPVEAPAPAKKAPAKKSIGAVSVDVKPNLLPLDEGKVVLTFKGGTGFDAPWIVIHAKDLQDAHEQISGENATLLAAVMEQSQKAGQHFAKLGGGKSSQGAPARQAAPAPAQQPPAGSPPCPGDGWVYKSGVGKSNGKPWQGWMPPRGSDEKPVFF
;
A
#
# COMPACT_ATOMS: atom_id res chain seq x y z
N MET A 1 5.31 -19.79 -45.69
CA MET A 1 4.44 -18.65 -45.32
C MET A 1 5.37 -17.52 -44.95
N THR A 2 5.16 -16.31 -45.44
CA THR A 2 5.91 -15.12 -45.00
C THR A 2 5.21 -14.55 -43.79
N GLU A 3 5.90 -14.49 -42.66
CA GLU A 3 5.39 -13.89 -41.43
C GLU A 3 5.28 -12.36 -41.57
N PHE A 4 4.28 -11.78 -40.91
CA PHE A 4 4.04 -10.35 -40.90
C PHE A 4 4.76 -9.74 -39.69
N ASP A 5 5.80 -8.93 -39.95
CA ASP A 5 6.51 -8.19 -38.92
C ASP A 5 5.84 -6.81 -38.71
N PRO A 6 5.23 -6.54 -37.54
CA PRO A 6 4.57 -5.26 -37.27
C PRO A 6 5.54 -4.10 -37.01
N PHE A 7 6.86 -4.33 -36.97
CA PHE A 7 7.87 -3.28 -36.77
C PHE A 7 8.54 -2.81 -38.08
N ALA A 8 8.27 -3.45 -39.22
CA ALA A 8 8.87 -3.12 -40.51
C ALA A 8 8.43 -1.76 -41.11
N ASP A 9 7.39 -1.13 -40.55
CA ASP A 9 6.81 0.16 -40.97
C ASP A 9 7.02 1.27 -39.90
N ALA A 10 7.96 1.07 -38.96
CA ALA A 10 8.34 2.11 -38.00
C ALA A 10 9.22 3.18 -38.70
N PRO A 11 8.84 4.48 -38.67
CA PRO A 11 9.69 5.53 -39.23
C PRO A 11 10.99 5.68 -38.41
N GLU A 12 12.10 5.87 -39.11
CA GLU A 12 13.40 6.20 -38.50
C GLU A 12 13.35 7.62 -37.95
N ASP A 13 13.09 7.76 -36.64
CA ASP A 13 13.14 9.07 -35.96
C ASP A 13 14.59 9.57 -35.89
N GLU A 14 14.82 10.84 -36.25
CA GLU A 14 16.13 11.29 -36.72
C GLU A 14 17.17 11.44 -35.60
N ALA A 15 18.45 11.25 -35.95
CA ALA A 15 19.56 11.25 -35.01
C ALA A 15 19.70 12.60 -34.27
N GLN A 16 19.40 12.61 -32.97
CA GLN A 16 19.57 13.77 -32.11
C GLN A 16 21.06 14.17 -32.00
N SER A 17 21.43 15.30 -32.63
CA SER A 17 22.81 15.72 -32.81
C SER A 17 23.45 16.36 -31.57
N GLU A 18 24.75 16.08 -31.38
CA GLU A 18 25.58 16.66 -30.31
C GLU A 18 25.99 18.12 -30.61
N PRO A 19 25.96 19.03 -29.62
CA PRO A 19 26.44 20.40 -29.80
C PRO A 19 27.96 20.54 -29.53
N THR A 20 28.74 20.93 -30.54
CA THR A 20 30.19 21.22 -30.43
C THR A 20 30.54 22.62 -31.01
N GLN A 21 31.64 23.22 -30.53
CA GLN A 21 32.09 24.63 -30.70
C GLN A 21 32.89 24.89 -32.01
N GLU A 22 33.17 26.12 -32.48
CA GLU A 22 32.87 27.49 -32.00
C GLU A 22 32.24 28.33 -33.17
N PRO A 23 32.66 29.53 -33.68
CA PRO A 23 33.66 30.56 -33.30
C PRO A 23 33.09 31.97 -33.00
N VAL A 24 33.97 32.96 -32.77
CA VAL A 24 33.70 34.38 -32.45
C VAL A 24 33.65 35.36 -33.64
N GLU A 25 32.85 36.44 -33.54
CA GLU A 25 33.08 37.72 -34.26
C GLU A 25 32.47 38.94 -33.52
N ALA A 26 33.12 40.11 -33.61
CA ALA A 26 32.70 41.44 -33.11
C ALA A 26 33.61 42.54 -33.75
N PRO A 27 33.32 43.88 -33.69
CA PRO A 27 32.29 44.58 -32.89
C PRO A 27 31.54 45.79 -33.57
N ALA A 28 30.69 46.47 -32.76
CA ALA A 28 30.33 47.91 -32.81
C ALA A 28 29.30 48.45 -33.86
N PRO A 29 28.63 49.62 -33.62
CA PRO A 29 28.21 50.21 -32.33
C PRO A 29 26.76 50.82 -32.26
N ALA A 30 26.10 50.59 -31.13
CA ALA A 30 25.21 51.48 -30.34
C ALA A 30 24.17 52.45 -30.98
N LYS A 31 22.90 52.27 -30.58
CA LYS A 31 21.94 53.36 -30.22
C LYS A 31 21.21 53.02 -28.89
N LYS A 32 20.68 54.03 -28.18
CA LYS A 32 20.22 53.93 -26.77
C LYS A 32 18.69 54.04 -26.59
N ALA A 33 18.26 53.56 -25.41
CA ALA A 33 17.07 53.93 -24.60
C ALA A 33 15.83 52.99 -24.65
N PRO A 34 14.98 52.96 -23.61
CA PRO A 34 15.18 53.36 -22.20
C PRO A 34 15.04 52.16 -21.21
N ALA A 35 15.40 52.36 -19.94
CA ALA A 35 15.40 51.28 -18.94
C ALA A 35 13.99 50.87 -18.47
N LYS A 36 13.67 49.57 -18.53
CA LYS A 36 12.61 48.97 -17.71
C LYS A 36 13.14 48.78 -16.28
N LYS A 37 12.33 49.10 -15.27
CA LYS A 37 12.66 48.82 -13.86
C LYS A 37 12.81 47.31 -13.67
N SER A 38 13.90 46.88 -13.06
CA SER A 38 14.04 45.50 -12.59
C SER A 38 13.05 45.23 -11.46
N ILE A 39 12.21 44.21 -11.63
CA ILE A 39 11.62 43.51 -10.49
C ILE A 39 12.79 42.76 -9.84
N GLY A 40 12.93 42.88 -8.51
CA GLY A 40 14.05 42.28 -7.79
C GLY A 40 14.07 40.76 -8.00
N ALA A 41 15.22 40.22 -8.38
CA ALA A 41 15.41 38.77 -8.45
C ALA A 41 15.31 38.19 -7.04
N VAL A 42 14.20 37.53 -6.73
CA VAL A 42 14.09 36.71 -5.52
C VAL A 42 14.90 35.45 -5.77
N SER A 43 16.17 35.47 -5.35
CA SER A 43 17.04 34.30 -5.36
C SER A 43 16.50 33.26 -4.39
N VAL A 44 15.63 32.38 -4.88
CA VAL A 44 15.27 31.17 -4.15
C VAL A 44 16.51 30.28 -4.14
N ASP A 45 17.14 30.13 -2.98
CA ASP A 45 18.24 29.19 -2.73
C ASP A 45 17.68 27.76 -2.75
N VAL A 46 17.28 27.30 -3.94
CA VAL A 46 16.97 25.90 -4.20
C VAL A 46 18.29 25.16 -4.15
N LYS A 47 18.72 24.80 -2.93
CA LYS A 47 19.72 23.75 -2.74
C LYS A 47 19.15 22.50 -3.40
N PRO A 48 19.68 22.06 -4.56
CA PRO A 48 19.22 20.80 -5.11
C PRO A 48 19.65 19.72 -4.11
N ASN A 49 18.80 18.73 -3.85
CA ASN A 49 19.18 17.61 -3.00
C ASN A 49 20.08 16.63 -3.78
N LEU A 50 21.17 17.17 -4.34
CA LEU A 50 22.31 16.43 -4.84
C LEU A 50 23.00 15.81 -3.63
N LEU A 51 22.46 14.66 -3.21
CA LEU A 51 23.24 13.66 -2.49
C LEU A 51 24.56 13.51 -3.28
N PRO A 52 25.73 13.71 -2.67
CA PRO A 52 26.99 13.61 -3.39
C PRO A 52 27.10 12.26 -4.10
N LEU A 53 27.77 12.21 -5.25
CA LEU A 53 28.07 10.94 -5.92
C LEU A 53 29.23 10.25 -5.20
N ASP A 54 29.00 9.83 -3.94
CA ASP A 54 29.79 8.76 -3.36
C ASP A 54 29.38 7.46 -4.08
N GLU A 55 30.34 6.85 -4.75
CA GLU A 55 30.16 5.64 -5.54
C GLU A 55 29.82 4.45 -4.62
N GLY A 56 28.56 4.02 -4.62
CA GLY A 56 28.09 2.89 -3.80
C GLY A 56 26.62 2.92 -3.38
N LYS A 57 25.95 4.08 -3.44
CA LYS A 57 24.64 4.31 -2.79
C LYS A 57 23.55 3.32 -3.20
N VAL A 58 23.25 2.39 -2.29
CA VAL A 58 22.14 1.43 -2.39
C VAL A 58 20.87 2.09 -1.88
N VAL A 59 19.79 2.01 -2.68
CA VAL A 59 18.47 2.52 -2.29
C VAL A 59 17.49 1.36 -2.18
N LEU A 60 17.06 1.05 -0.95
CA LEU A 60 16.03 0.04 -0.70
C LEU A 60 14.66 0.71 -0.69
N THR A 61 13.69 0.20 -1.46
CA THR A 61 12.30 0.67 -1.44
C THR A 61 11.36 -0.45 -1.03
N PHE A 62 10.71 -0.29 0.12
CA PHE A 62 9.74 -1.23 0.67
C PHE A 62 8.32 -0.72 0.41
N LYS A 63 7.53 -1.45 -0.37
CA LYS A 63 6.14 -1.10 -0.72
C LYS A 63 5.15 -1.96 0.07
N GLY A 64 4.28 -1.34 0.87
CA GLY A 64 3.36 -2.02 1.79
C GLY A 64 2.15 -2.73 1.15
N GLY A 65 2.24 -3.18 -0.11
CA GLY A 65 1.14 -3.82 -0.85
C GLY A 65 1.30 -3.68 -2.37
N THR A 66 0.38 -4.25 -3.15
CA THR A 66 0.39 -4.17 -4.62
C THR A 66 -0.23 -2.89 -5.19
N GLY A 67 -1.21 -2.30 -4.49
CA GLY A 67 -1.92 -1.10 -4.93
C GLY A 67 -1.04 0.14 -5.07
N PHE A 68 -1.40 1.06 -5.96
CA PHE A 68 -0.67 2.32 -6.15
C PHE A 68 -0.70 3.22 -4.91
N ASP A 69 -1.79 3.15 -4.13
CA ASP A 69 -2.03 3.85 -2.86
C ASP A 69 -1.28 3.26 -1.65
N ALA A 70 -0.68 2.06 -1.78
CA ALA A 70 0.08 1.46 -0.70
C ALA A 70 1.28 2.35 -0.29
N PRO A 71 1.58 2.50 1.02
CA PRO A 71 2.66 3.35 1.50
C PRO A 71 4.04 2.75 1.21
N TRP A 72 5.03 3.61 0.93
CA TRP A 72 6.41 3.19 0.61
C TRP A 72 7.36 3.72 1.70
N ILE A 73 8.41 2.97 2.01
CA ILE A 73 9.56 3.41 2.80
C ILE A 73 10.78 3.32 1.90
N VAL A 74 11.58 4.39 1.85
CA VAL A 74 12.84 4.46 1.11
C VAL A 74 13.98 4.58 2.12
N ILE A 75 14.97 3.70 2.01
CA ILE A 75 16.18 3.69 2.83
C ILE A 75 17.37 3.94 1.91
N HIS A 76 18.20 4.93 2.27
CA HIS A 76 19.45 5.23 1.59
C HIS A 76 20.62 4.66 2.40
N ALA A 77 21.33 3.70 1.83
CA ALA A 77 22.55 3.12 2.38
C ALA A 77 23.75 3.49 1.52
N LYS A 78 24.95 3.47 2.11
CA LYS A 78 26.22 3.78 1.45
C LYS A 78 26.70 2.64 0.55
N ASP A 79 26.38 1.41 0.93
CA ASP A 79 26.78 0.16 0.29
C ASP A 79 25.81 -0.98 0.72
N LEU A 80 26.10 -2.22 0.30
CA LEU A 80 25.27 -3.40 0.61
C LEU A 80 25.37 -3.89 2.07
N GLN A 81 26.47 -3.61 2.77
CA GLN A 81 26.65 -4.00 4.18
C GLN A 81 25.85 -3.07 5.08
N ASP A 82 25.95 -1.75 4.86
CA ASP A 82 25.11 -0.72 5.48
C ASP A 82 23.61 -1.00 5.20
N ALA A 83 23.27 -1.35 3.96
CA ALA A 83 21.91 -1.74 3.58
C ALA A 83 21.40 -2.97 4.35
N HIS A 84 22.26 -3.95 4.63
CA HIS A 84 21.91 -5.13 5.43
C HIS A 84 21.80 -4.80 6.94
N GLU A 85 22.72 -4.00 7.48
CA GLU A 85 22.72 -3.61 8.90
C GLU A 85 21.54 -2.70 9.27
N GLN A 86 21.08 -1.84 8.35
CA GLN A 86 19.88 -1.02 8.58
C GLN A 86 18.56 -1.81 8.60
N ILE A 87 18.52 -3.03 8.03
CA ILE A 87 17.28 -3.85 7.95
C ILE A 87 17.31 -5.12 8.82
N SER A 88 18.43 -5.40 9.48
CA SER A 88 18.66 -6.61 10.27
C SER A 88 19.11 -6.29 11.71
N GLY A 89 19.51 -7.30 12.48
CA GLY A 89 20.07 -7.12 13.83
C GLY A 89 19.16 -6.32 14.76
N GLU A 90 19.75 -5.36 15.48
CA GLU A 90 19.04 -4.47 16.41
C GLU A 90 18.04 -3.54 15.67
N ASN A 91 18.37 -3.12 14.44
CA ASN A 91 17.53 -2.23 13.64
C ASN A 91 16.25 -2.89 13.12
N ALA A 92 16.21 -4.22 12.99
CA ALA A 92 15.03 -4.94 12.48
C ALA A 92 13.74 -4.62 13.27
N THR A 93 13.84 -4.48 14.59
CA THR A 93 12.69 -4.14 15.46
C THR A 93 12.23 -2.69 15.23
N LEU A 94 13.17 -1.76 15.05
CA LEU A 94 12.89 -0.36 14.73
C LEU A 94 12.26 -0.22 13.35
N LEU A 95 12.79 -0.94 12.34
CA LEU A 95 12.24 -0.96 10.99
C LEU A 95 10.80 -1.51 10.96
N ALA A 96 10.51 -2.58 11.70
CA ALA A 96 9.15 -3.09 11.85
C ALA A 96 8.19 -2.06 12.47
N ALA A 97 8.64 -1.32 13.50
CA ALA A 97 7.86 -0.25 14.10
C ALA A 97 7.62 0.93 13.13
N VAL A 98 8.61 1.28 12.29
CA VAL A 98 8.46 2.28 11.22
C VAL A 98 7.49 1.79 10.13
N MET A 99 7.56 0.51 9.73
CA MET A 99 6.61 -0.08 8.77
C MET A 99 5.17 -0.01 9.29
N GLU A 100 4.93 -0.34 10.56
CA GLU A 100 3.62 -0.17 11.20
C GLU A 100 3.15 1.29 11.22
N GLN A 101 4.04 2.24 11.54
CA GLN A 101 3.70 3.66 11.59
C GLN A 101 3.38 4.22 10.20
N SER A 102 4.19 3.92 9.19
CA SER A 102 3.92 4.28 7.78
C SER A 102 2.62 3.67 7.26
N GLN A 103 2.28 2.44 7.67
CA GLN A 103 0.99 1.84 7.31
C GLN A 103 -0.19 2.60 7.95
N LYS A 104 -0.11 2.92 9.25
CA LYS A 104 -1.13 3.69 9.98
C LYS A 104 -1.27 5.11 9.39
N ALA A 105 -0.15 5.76 9.06
CA ALA A 105 -0.12 7.08 8.43
C ALA A 105 -0.73 7.08 7.02
N GLY A 106 -0.36 6.12 6.16
CA GLY A 106 -0.93 5.98 4.82
C GLY A 106 -2.44 5.74 4.84
N GLN A 107 -2.92 4.83 5.69
CA GLN A 107 -4.36 4.63 5.91
C GLN A 107 -5.07 5.87 6.45
N HIS A 108 -4.42 6.69 7.28
CA HIS A 108 -5.01 7.93 7.79
C HIS A 108 -5.09 8.99 6.68
N PHE A 109 -4.00 9.18 5.93
CA PHE A 109 -3.94 10.16 4.84
C PHE A 109 -4.95 9.87 3.73
N ALA A 110 -5.08 8.62 3.30
CA ALA A 110 -6.03 8.23 2.26
C ALA A 110 -7.50 8.47 2.67
N LYS A 111 -7.85 8.32 3.97
CA LYS A 111 -9.18 8.68 4.51
C LYS A 111 -9.45 10.19 4.43
N LEU A 112 -8.44 11.04 4.63
CA LEU A 112 -8.58 12.50 4.48
C LEU A 112 -8.88 12.90 3.03
N GLY A 113 -8.32 12.18 2.05
CA GLY A 113 -8.61 12.37 0.63
C GLY A 113 -9.97 11.82 0.15
N GLY A 114 -10.85 11.40 1.05
CA GLY A 114 -12.12 10.74 0.71
C GLY A 114 -11.97 9.31 0.15
N GLY A 115 -10.74 8.82 0.06
CA GLY A 115 -10.44 7.47 -0.42
C GLY A 115 -10.85 6.41 0.60
N LYS A 116 -11.65 5.43 0.16
CA LYS A 116 -11.90 4.21 0.93
C LYS A 116 -10.66 3.32 0.90
N SER A 117 -9.65 3.67 1.70
CA SER A 117 -8.41 2.90 1.88
C SER A 117 -8.67 1.57 2.60
N SER A 118 -9.23 0.63 1.86
CA SER A 118 -9.55 -0.72 2.31
C SER A 118 -9.50 -1.68 1.12
N GLN A 119 -8.28 -1.90 0.62
CA GLN A 119 -7.87 -3.22 0.16
C GLN A 119 -7.97 -4.15 1.40
N GLY A 120 -9.19 -4.63 1.67
CA GLY A 120 -9.53 -5.15 2.98
C GLY A 120 -8.73 -6.40 3.33
N ALA A 121 -8.35 -6.52 4.62
CA ALA A 121 -8.10 -7.86 5.17
C ALA A 121 -9.30 -8.76 4.80
N PRO A 122 -9.08 -10.02 4.37
CA PRO A 122 -10.12 -10.85 3.78
C PRO A 122 -11.32 -10.86 4.72
N ALA A 123 -12.46 -10.36 4.21
CA ALA A 123 -13.62 -10.08 5.03
C ALA A 123 -13.97 -11.36 5.80
N ARG A 124 -13.85 -11.32 7.13
CA ARG A 124 -14.27 -12.44 7.99
C ARG A 124 -15.71 -12.73 7.62
N GLN A 125 -15.93 -13.86 6.93
CA GLN A 125 -17.25 -14.25 6.47
C GLN A 125 -18.17 -14.18 7.69
N ALA A 126 -19.21 -13.33 7.60
CA ALA A 126 -20.16 -13.19 8.69
C ALA A 126 -20.66 -14.61 9.01
N ALA A 127 -20.49 -15.04 10.27
CA ALA A 127 -20.85 -16.39 10.66
C ALA A 127 -22.29 -16.65 10.21
N PRO A 128 -22.56 -17.75 9.46
CA PRO A 128 -23.83 -17.94 8.80
C PRO A 128 -24.97 -17.84 9.82
N ALA A 129 -26.07 -17.20 9.40
CA ALA A 129 -27.19 -16.92 10.30
C ALA A 129 -27.62 -18.21 11.03
N PRO A 130 -27.80 -18.17 12.36
CA PRO A 130 -28.06 -19.36 13.14
C PRO A 130 -29.35 -20.02 12.65
N ALA A 131 -29.27 -21.29 12.27
CA ALA A 131 -30.41 -22.02 11.74
C ALA A 131 -31.49 -22.14 12.81
N GLN A 132 -32.75 -21.94 12.40
CA GLN A 132 -33.92 -21.98 13.30
C GLN A 132 -34.59 -23.36 13.31
N GLN A 133 -34.17 -24.26 12.43
CA GLN A 133 -34.65 -25.63 12.32
C GLN A 133 -33.46 -26.62 12.40
N PRO A 134 -33.63 -27.77 13.06
CA PRO A 134 -32.59 -28.80 13.15
C PRO A 134 -32.35 -29.49 11.79
N PRO A 135 -31.11 -29.89 11.48
CA PRO A 135 -30.81 -30.76 10.33
C PRO A 135 -31.54 -32.11 10.40
N ALA A 136 -31.75 -32.74 9.24
CA ALA A 136 -32.27 -34.10 9.17
C ALA A 136 -31.36 -35.09 9.93
N GLY A 137 -31.95 -35.96 10.76
CA GLY A 137 -31.22 -36.89 11.63
C GLY A 137 -30.83 -36.33 13.01
N SER A 138 -31.19 -35.08 13.34
CA SER A 138 -31.01 -34.53 14.69
C SER A 138 -31.85 -35.28 15.74
N PRO A 139 -31.45 -35.26 17.03
CA PRO A 139 -32.28 -35.78 18.13
C PRO A 139 -33.67 -35.11 18.17
N PRO A 140 -34.73 -35.83 18.60
CA PRO A 140 -36.07 -35.24 18.73
C PRO A 140 -36.09 -34.08 19.73
N CYS A 141 -37.05 -33.18 19.58
CA CYS A 141 -37.26 -32.07 20.51
C CYS A 141 -37.59 -32.62 21.91
N PRO A 142 -36.89 -32.23 22.99
CA PRO A 142 -37.07 -32.84 24.32
C PRO A 142 -38.46 -32.61 24.95
N GLY A 143 -39.16 -31.54 24.56
CA GLY A 143 -40.48 -31.20 25.05
C GLY A 143 -41.02 -29.92 24.41
N ASP A 144 -42.22 -29.51 24.83
CA ASP A 144 -42.84 -28.27 24.36
C ASP A 144 -42.08 -27.01 24.83
N GLY A 145 -42.08 -25.97 24.00
CA GLY A 145 -41.39 -24.70 24.28
C GLY A 145 -39.86 -24.73 24.18
N TRP A 146 -39.25 -25.89 23.93
CA TRP A 146 -37.83 -25.99 23.58
C TRP A 146 -37.56 -25.40 22.18
N VAL A 147 -36.39 -24.79 22.00
CA VAL A 147 -36.02 -24.04 20.79
C VAL A 147 -34.66 -24.49 20.28
N TYR A 148 -34.61 -24.97 19.03
CA TYR A 148 -33.35 -25.27 18.35
C TYR A 148 -32.51 -24.01 18.13
N LYS A 149 -31.20 -24.10 18.37
CA LYS A 149 -30.22 -23.07 17.96
C LYS A 149 -28.94 -23.72 17.47
N SER A 150 -28.25 -23.02 16.59
CA SER A 150 -26.85 -23.28 16.23
C SER A 150 -26.01 -22.01 16.30
N GLY A 151 -24.69 -22.16 16.18
CA GLY A 151 -23.76 -21.04 16.14
C GLY A 151 -22.30 -21.49 16.14
N VAL A 152 -21.39 -20.57 16.48
CA VAL A 152 -19.95 -20.84 16.64
C VAL A 152 -19.53 -20.53 18.07
N GLY A 153 -18.71 -21.39 18.67
CA GLY A 153 -18.26 -21.27 20.06
C GLY A 153 -17.20 -20.18 20.22
N LYS A 154 -17.50 -19.18 21.08
CA LYS A 154 -16.62 -18.02 21.29
C LYS A 154 -15.20 -18.37 21.80
N SER A 155 -15.05 -19.49 22.50
CA SER A 155 -13.79 -19.92 23.13
C SER A 155 -12.96 -20.89 22.28
N ASN A 156 -13.57 -21.58 21.29
CA ASN A 156 -12.92 -22.67 20.56
C ASN A 156 -13.08 -22.57 19.03
N GLY A 157 -13.87 -21.62 18.52
CA GLY A 157 -14.12 -21.43 17.09
C GLY A 157 -14.90 -22.58 16.42
N LYS A 158 -15.40 -23.56 17.17
CA LYS A 158 -16.09 -24.73 16.61
C LYS A 158 -17.58 -24.44 16.41
N PRO A 159 -18.22 -24.96 15.34
CA PRO A 159 -19.67 -24.93 15.23
C PRO A 159 -20.30 -25.76 16.37
N TRP A 160 -21.51 -25.37 16.78
CA TRP A 160 -22.34 -26.10 17.73
C TRP A 160 -23.81 -25.99 17.33
N GLN A 161 -24.60 -26.98 17.74
CA GLN A 161 -26.06 -26.98 17.64
C GLN A 161 -26.66 -27.58 18.91
N GLY A 162 -27.94 -27.32 19.16
CA GLY A 162 -28.61 -27.89 20.33
C GLY A 162 -30.04 -27.42 20.55
N TRP A 163 -30.77 -28.21 21.32
CA TRP A 163 -32.07 -27.83 21.87
C TRP A 163 -31.86 -26.97 23.12
N MET A 164 -32.41 -25.77 23.12
CA MET A 164 -32.40 -24.86 24.26
C MET A 164 -33.75 -24.96 25.00
N PRO A 165 -33.75 -25.02 26.34
CA PRO A 165 -34.97 -25.15 27.12
C PRO A 165 -35.77 -23.84 27.16
N PRO A 166 -37.03 -23.89 27.64
CA PRO A 166 -37.85 -22.70 27.87
C PRO A 166 -37.16 -21.63 28.73
N ARG A 167 -37.51 -20.35 28.53
CA ARG A 167 -36.99 -19.28 29.41
C ARG A 167 -37.61 -19.41 30.80
N GLY A 168 -36.77 -19.73 31.80
CA GLY A 168 -37.17 -19.80 33.21
C GLY A 168 -37.27 -21.22 33.79
N SER A 169 -36.93 -22.26 33.03
CA SER A 169 -36.79 -23.63 33.53
C SER A 169 -35.35 -23.93 34.00
N ASP A 170 -35.21 -24.78 35.03
CA ASP A 170 -33.91 -25.33 35.47
C ASP A 170 -33.34 -26.45 34.57
N GLU A 171 -34.02 -26.75 33.46
CA GLU A 171 -33.58 -27.73 32.46
C GLU A 171 -32.26 -27.30 31.78
N LYS A 172 -31.46 -28.28 31.34
CA LYS A 172 -30.13 -28.04 30.74
C LYS A 172 -30.18 -28.15 29.22
N PRO A 173 -29.54 -27.24 28.45
CA PRO A 173 -29.47 -27.36 27.00
C PRO A 173 -28.86 -28.69 26.54
N VAL A 174 -29.45 -29.28 25.49
CA VAL A 174 -29.02 -30.56 24.90
C VAL A 174 -28.28 -30.25 23.60
N PHE A 175 -26.94 -30.33 23.64
CA PHE A 175 -26.07 -30.10 22.48
C PHE A 175 -25.83 -31.38 21.66
N PHE A 176 -25.66 -31.21 20.35
CA PHE A 176 -25.33 -32.25 19.36
C PHE A 176 -24.66 -31.62 18.13
#